data_AF-A0A949WEP9-F1
#
_entry.id   AF-A0A949WEP9-F1
#
_cell.length_a   1.000
_cell.length_b   1.000
_cell.length_c   1.000
_cell.angle_alpha   90.00
_cell.angle_beta   90.00
_cell.angle_gamma   90.00
#
_symmetry.space_group_name_H-M   'P 1'
#
loop_
_entity.id
_entity.type
_entity.pdbx_description
1 polymer ?
#
loop_
_entity_poly.entity_id
_entity_poly.type
_entity_poly.pdbx_seq_one_letter_code
_entity_poly.pdbx_strand_id
1 'polypeptide(L)'
;MMSNERYPLRQVILDDLTSHNKVALLLLLLVIVSAVATVWVTHKTRLLTAEQGKLIQTNNKLQNQFIHLQLEEKSRSQRIQVEGVASKLGLQAVKKEQEIILVR
;
A
#
# COMPACT_ATOMS: atom_id res chain seq x y z
N MET A 1 64.46 -8.91 44.31
CA MET A 1 63.20 -8.22 43.97
C MET A 1 63.05 -8.28 42.46
N MET A 2 62.28 -9.23 41.94
CA MET A 2 61.98 -9.34 40.51
C MET A 2 60.46 -9.28 40.38
N SER A 3 59.97 -8.06 40.14
CA SER A 3 58.56 -7.76 39.90
C SER A 3 58.11 -8.52 38.66
N ASN A 4 57.20 -9.46 38.86
CA ASN A 4 56.53 -10.21 37.81
C ASN A 4 55.57 -9.24 37.09
N GLU A 5 56.08 -8.47 36.14
CA GLU A 5 55.28 -7.61 35.27
C GLU A 5 54.44 -8.50 34.36
N ARG A 6 53.23 -8.86 34.83
CA ARG A 6 52.19 -9.41 33.98
C ARG A 6 51.80 -8.33 32.99
N TYR A 7 52.54 -8.23 31.88
CA TYR A 7 52.17 -7.36 30.77
C TYR A 7 50.71 -7.65 30.41
N PRO A 8 49.80 -6.67 30.53
CA PRO A 8 48.42 -6.85 30.16
C PRO A 8 48.34 -6.83 28.63
N LEU A 9 48.73 -7.94 28.00
CA LEU A 9 48.72 -8.14 26.54
C LEU A 9 47.36 -7.78 25.93
N ARG A 10 46.28 -8.07 26.66
CA ARG A 10 44.91 -7.67 26.28
C ARG A 10 44.75 -6.15 26.20
N GLN A 11 45.31 -5.38 27.13
CA GLN A 11 45.24 -3.92 27.09
C GLN A 11 46.09 -3.36 25.95
N VAL A 12 47.30 -3.88 25.74
CA VAL A 12 48.17 -3.40 24.66
C VAL A 12 47.56 -3.67 23.28
N ILE A 13 46.94 -4.84 23.07
CA ILE A 13 46.26 -5.16 21.81
C ILE A 13 45.02 -4.27 21.59
N LEU A 14 44.26 -4.00 22.65
CA LEU A 14 43.11 -3.08 22.58
C LEU A 14 43.56 -1.64 22.30
N ASP A 15 44.63 -1.19 22.96
CA ASP A 15 45.23 0.14 22.72
C ASP A 15 45.77 0.25 21.30
N ASP A 16 46.43 -0.78 20.77
CA ASP A 16 46.99 -0.74 19.42
C ASP A 16 45.88 -0.75 18.35
N LEU A 17 44.84 -1.57 18.55
CA LEU A 17 43.68 -1.62 17.66
C LEU A 17 42.90 -0.29 17.64
N THR A 18 42.78 0.38 18.79
CA THR A 18 42.07 1.66 18.93
C THR A 18 42.90 2.88 18.56
N SER A 19 44.22 2.84 18.77
CA SER A 19 45.11 3.98 18.59
C SER A 19 45.72 4.05 17.18
N HIS A 20 46.21 2.93 16.63
CA HIS A 20 46.79 2.90 15.27
C HIS A 20 45.74 2.85 14.16
N ASN A 21 44.55 2.27 14.42
CA ASN A 21 43.59 1.95 13.36
C ASN A 21 42.23 2.64 13.51
N LYS A 22 42.25 3.93 13.92
CA LYS A 22 41.04 4.77 14.07
C LYS A 22 40.14 4.77 12.83
N VAL A 23 40.72 4.74 11.64
CA VAL A 23 39.97 4.70 10.37
C VAL A 23 39.24 3.37 10.20
N ALA A 24 39.89 2.22 10.47
CA ALA A 24 39.24 0.92 10.38
C ALA A 24 38.12 0.78 11.43
N LEU A 25 38.31 1.32 12.63
CA LEU A 25 37.29 1.34 13.67
C LEU A 25 36.06 2.18 13.27
N LEU A 26 36.29 3.34 12.65
CA LEU A 26 35.21 4.17 12.10
C LEU A 26 34.48 3.44 10.98
N LEU A 27 35.20 2.82 10.04
CA LEU A 27 34.61 2.02 8.96
C LEU A 27 33.80 0.84 9.51
N LEU A 28 34.30 0.16 10.53
CA LEU A 28 33.60 -0.94 11.19
C LEU A 28 32.28 -0.46 11.81
N LEU A 29 32.31 0.68 12.49
CA LEU A 29 31.11 1.30 13.04
C LEU A 29 30.12 1.71 11.93
N LEU A 30 30.64 2.28 10.84
CA LEU A 30 29.83 2.68 9.68
C LEU A 30 29.11 1.49 9.04
N VAL A 31 29.79 0.34 8.93
CA VAL A 31 29.23 -0.91 8.40
C VAL A 31 28.12 -1.43 9.32
N ILE A 32 28.33 -1.42 10.64
CA ILE A 32 27.30 -1.84 11.61
C ILE A 32 26.08 -0.94 11.51
N VAL A 33 26.28 0.38 11.45
CA VAL A 33 25.18 1.36 11.29
C VAL A 33 24.44 1.12 9.97
N SER A 34 25.17 0.89 8.88
CA SER A 34 24.58 0.59 7.56
C SER A 34 23.74 -0.69 7.57
N ALA A 35 24.22 -1.75 8.25
CA ALA A 35 23.49 -3.01 8.39
C ALA A 35 22.20 -2.84 9.22
N VAL A 36 22.25 -2.10 10.32
CA VAL A 36 21.07 -1.81 11.14
C VAL A 36 20.09 -0.91 10.36
N ALA A 37 20.59 0.10 9.66
CA ALA A 37 19.79 1.01 8.85
C ALA A 37 19.04 0.26 7.74
N THR A 38 19.69 -0.68 7.06
CA THR A 38 19.04 -1.49 6.01
C THR A 38 17.92 -2.38 6.56
N VAL A 39 18.14 -3.03 7.71
CA VAL A 39 17.08 -3.79 8.40
C VAL A 39 15.93 -2.87 8.85
N TRP A 40 16.26 -1.70 9.39
CA TRP A 40 15.27 -0.72 9.85
C TRP A 40 14.42 -0.17 8.70
N VAL A 41 15.06 0.20 7.58
CA VAL A 41 14.37 0.64 6.36
C VAL A 41 13.44 -0.46 5.87
N THR A 42 13.88 -1.71 5.84
CA THR A 42 13.05 -2.84 5.42
C THR A 42 11.81 -3.03 6.29
N HIS A 43 11.96 -2.88 7.61
CA HIS A 43 10.85 -2.93 8.55
C HIS A 43 9.88 -1.75 8.37
N LYS A 44 10.41 -0.53 8.20
CA LYS A 44 9.60 0.67 7.98
C LYS A 44 8.83 0.64 6.65
N THR A 45 9.45 0.16 5.58
CA THR A 45 8.80 0.02 4.28
C THR A 45 7.60 -0.92 4.39
N ARG A 46 7.72 -2.06 5.08
CA ARG A 46 6.58 -2.97 5.28
C ARG A 46 5.40 -2.33 6.01
N LEU A 47 5.65 -1.53 7.04
CA LEU A 47 4.59 -0.88 7.81
C LEU A 47 3.92 0.25 7.02
N LEU A 48 4.72 1.11 6.38
CA LEU A 48 4.24 2.25 5.59
C LEU A 48 3.47 1.80 4.34
N THR A 49 3.94 0.74 3.67
CA THR A 49 3.24 0.16 2.51
C THR A 49 1.90 -0.47 2.92
N ALA A 50 1.79 -1.05 4.11
CA ALA A 50 0.53 -1.60 4.60
C ALA A 50 -0.53 -0.51 4.85
N GLU A 51 -0.13 0.62 5.43
CA GLU A 51 -1.03 1.74 5.69
C GLU A 51 -1.49 2.43 4.40
N GLN A 52 -0.55 2.71 3.48
CA GLN A 52 -0.89 3.25 2.16
C GLN A 52 -1.79 2.28 1.38
N GLY A 53 -1.52 0.98 1.45
CA GLY A 53 -2.36 -0.05 0.82
C GLY A 53 -3.79 -0.04 1.35
N LYS A 54 -3.99 0.17 2.65
CA LYS A 54 -5.33 0.26 3.26
C LYS A 54 -6.10 1.49 2.78
N LEU A 55 -5.41 2.63 2.68
CA LEU A 55 -6.02 3.88 2.23
C LEU A 55 -6.43 3.80 0.76
N ILE A 56 -5.57 3.23 -0.09
CA ILE A 56 -5.85 2.96 -1.51
C ILE A 56 -7.06 2.03 -1.67
N GLN A 57 -7.11 0.93 -0.89
CA GLN A 57 -8.25 0.01 -0.94
C GLN A 57 -9.57 0.69 -0.58
N THR A 58 -9.56 1.56 0.43
CA THR A 58 -10.75 2.31 0.85
C THR A 58 -11.21 3.27 -0.24
N ASN A 59 -10.27 3.99 -0.86
CA ASN A 59 -10.57 4.91 -1.95
C ASN A 59 -11.15 4.18 -3.18
N ASN A 60 -10.52 3.07 -3.59
CA ASN A 60 -10.99 2.24 -4.69
C ASN A 60 -12.42 1.69 -4.44
N LYS A 61 -12.70 1.26 -3.20
CA LYS A 61 -14.04 0.79 -2.81
C LYS A 61 -15.08 1.91 -2.92
N LEU A 62 -14.73 3.13 -2.55
CA LEU A 62 -15.62 4.28 -2.64
C LEU A 62 -15.85 4.68 -4.11
N GLN A 63 -14.80 4.71 -4.93
CA GLN A 63 -14.88 5.02 -6.35
C GLN A 63 -15.77 4.03 -7.11
N ASN A 64 -15.64 2.73 -6.81
CA ASN A 64 -16.50 1.70 -7.41
C ASN A 64 -17.97 1.90 -7.05
N GLN A 65 -18.28 2.20 -5.79
CA GLN A 65 -19.65 2.50 -5.36
C GLN A 65 -20.20 3.75 -6.06
N PHE A 66 -19.39 4.79 -6.18
CA PHE A 66 -19.79 6.02 -6.86
C PHE A 66 -20.11 5.79 -8.35
N ILE A 67 -19.27 5.04 -9.05
CA ILE A 67 -19.50 4.68 -10.45
C ILE A 67 -20.78 3.85 -10.59
N HIS A 68 -20.99 2.88 -9.68
CA HIS A 68 -22.19 2.05 -9.68
C HIS A 68 -23.46 2.88 -9.50
N LEU A 69 -23.47 3.80 -8.52
CA LEU A 69 -24.59 4.71 -8.29
C LEU A 69 -24.85 5.61 -9.49
N GLN A 70 -23.80 6.15 -10.12
CA GLN A 70 -23.98 6.95 -11.34
C GLN A 70 -24.60 6.14 -12.49
N LEU A 71 -24.22 4.87 -12.65
CA LEU A 71 -24.80 4.00 -13.67
C LEU A 71 -26.27 3.69 -13.37
N GLU A 72 -26.62 3.47 -12.10
CA GLU A 72 -28.00 3.25 -11.68
C GLU A 72 -28.86 4.51 -11.93
N GLU A 73 -28.40 5.68 -11.50
CA GLU A 73 -29.07 6.96 -11.72
C GLU A 73 -29.26 7.26 -13.21
N LYS A 74 -28.23 7.06 -14.04
CA LYS A 74 -28.34 7.23 -15.49
C LYS A 74 -29.32 6.25 -16.12
N SER A 75 -29.32 4.99 -15.69
CA SER A 75 -30.25 3.98 -16.20
C SER A 75 -31.70 4.30 -15.82
N ARG A 76 -31.94 4.75 -14.59
CA ARG A 76 -33.25 5.21 -14.12
C ARG A 76 -33.69 6.48 -14.85
N SER A 77 -32.81 7.47 -14.98
CA SER A 77 -33.08 8.72 -15.70
C SER A 77 -33.40 8.48 -17.17
N GLN A 78 -32.66 7.59 -17.84
CA GLN A 78 -32.92 7.22 -19.23
C GLN A 78 -34.27 6.53 -19.38
N ARG A 79 -34.64 5.60 -18.47
CA ARG A 79 -35.98 5.02 -18.42
C ARG A 79 -37.08 6.07 -18.26
N ILE A 80 -36.91 7.00 -17.32
CA ILE A 80 -37.88 8.09 -17.07
C ILE A 80 -38.03 8.99 -18.30
N GLN A 81 -36.93 9.34 -18.97
CA GLN A 81 -36.98 10.14 -20.19
C GLN A 81 -37.72 9.43 -21.31
N VAL A 82 -37.43 8.13 -21.52
CA VAL A 82 -38.11 7.31 -22.54
C VAL A 82 -39.60 7.15 -22.21
N GLU A 83 -39.96 6.87 -20.96
CA GLU A 83 -41.36 6.77 -20.51
C GLU A 83 -42.10 8.10 -20.64
N GLY A 84 -41.45 9.23 -20.33
CA GLY A 84 -42.04 10.56 -20.50
C GLY A 84 -42.31 10.92 -21.97
N VAL A 85 -41.40 10.56 -22.88
CA VAL A 85 -41.61 10.73 -24.32
C VAL A 85 -42.68 9.78 -24.84
N ALA A 86 -42.68 8.52 -24.41
CA ALA A 86 -43.69 7.52 -24.77
C ALA A 86 -45.10 7.99 -24.34
N SER A 87 -45.25 8.48 -23.12
CA SER A 87 -46.52 9.01 -22.61
C SER A 87 -47.01 10.22 -23.40
N LYS A 88 -46.12 11.14 -23.80
CA LYS A 88 -46.48 12.29 -24.66
C LYS A 88 -46.95 11.85 -26.05
N LEU A 89 -46.40 10.75 -26.57
CA LEU A 89 -46.79 10.15 -27.85
C LEU A 89 -48.01 9.20 -27.73
N GLY A 90 -48.60 9.06 -26.53
CA GLY A 90 -49.73 8.17 -26.29
C GLY A 90 -49.38 6.67 -26.28
N LEU A 91 -48.08 6.34 -26.26
CA LEU A 91 -47.59 4.97 -26.22
C LEU A 91 -47.69 4.44 -24.78
N GLN A 92 -48.27 3.25 -24.61
CA GLN A 92 -48.37 2.55 -23.33
C GLN A 92 -47.51 1.29 -23.36
N ALA A 93 -47.01 0.86 -22.20
CA ALA A 93 -46.31 -0.41 -22.07
C ALA A 93 -47.26 -1.56 -22.51
N VAL A 94 -46.75 -2.47 -23.34
CA VAL A 94 -47.51 -3.60 -23.89
C VAL A 94 -48.04 -4.45 -22.72
N LYS A 95 -49.37 -4.65 -22.68
CA LYS A 95 -49.99 -5.51 -21.68
C LYS A 95 -49.80 -6.98 -22.06
N LYS A 96 -49.76 -7.88 -21.07
CA LYS A 96 -49.58 -9.33 -21.28
C LYS A 96 -50.62 -9.94 -22.23
N GLU A 97 -51.79 -9.32 -22.35
CA GLU A 97 -52.85 -9.76 -23.27
C GLU A 97 -52.51 -9.52 -24.76
N GLN A 98 -51.51 -8.69 -25.07
CA GLN A 98 -51.10 -8.29 -26.42
C GLN A 98 -49.77 -8.94 -26.87
N GLU A 99 -49.18 -9.79 -26.03
CA GLU A 99 -47.87 -10.39 -26.26
C GLU A 99 -48.01 -11.70 -27.05
N ILE A 100 -47.70 -11.68 -28.35
CA ILE A 100 -47.67 -12.88 -29.20
C ILE A 100 -46.23 -13.42 -29.20
N ILE A 101 -46.00 -14.51 -28.45
CA ILE A 101 -44.70 -15.19 -28.41
C ILE A 101 -44.61 -16.12 -29.62
N LEU A 102 -43.81 -15.73 -30.62
CA LEU A 102 -43.45 -16.62 -31.72
C LEU A 102 -42.38 -17.60 -31.23
N VAL A 103 -42.79 -18.82 -30.93
CA VAL A 103 -41.87 -19.94 -30.65
C VAL A 103 -41.39 -20.48 -32.00
N ARG A 104 -40.07 -20.48 -32.21
CA ARG A 104 -39.41 -21.11 -33.35
C ARG A 104 -38.97 -22.52 -33.00
#